data_AF-A0A961FA21-F1
#
_entry.id   AF-A0A961FA21-F1
#
_cell.length_a   1.000
_cell.length_b   1.000
_cell.length_c   1.000
_cell.angle_alpha   90.00
_cell.angle_beta   90.00
_cell.angle_gamma   90.00
#
_symmetry.space_group_name_H-M   'P 1'
#
loop_
_entity.id
_entity.type
_entity.pdbx_description
1 polymer ?
#
loop_
_entity_poly.entity_id
_entity_poly.type
_entity_poly.pdbx_seq_one_letter_code
_entity_poly.pdbx_strand_id
1 'polypeptide(L)'
;GEPGIAGVTVTLLDNAGVAIGTTETDGTGYYHFLNLDPGNYQVQFPLEVGTGCVLTTPDSGADISDSDADPVTGLTVVINLVAGENDLDWDAGYISPLASLGDYVWKDLNRNGAQDAGEPGIAGVTVTLLDNTGAPIGTTETNGTGYYLFADLEPGTYAVRFPQEVNNGECVLTTQGGGTPATDSNPNPSTGDTVAVVLTAGQHDGTIDAGYVS
;
A
#
# COMPACT_ATOMS: atom_id res chain seq x y z
N GLY A 1 -0.53 -20.55 -10.28
CA GLY A 1 -1.14 -20.41 -8.96
C GLY A 1 -0.50 -19.24 -8.28
N GLU A 2 -1.27 -18.52 -7.48
CA GLU A 2 -0.75 -17.49 -6.58
C GLU A 2 0.18 -18.12 -5.54
N PRO A 3 1.20 -17.41 -5.05
CA PRO A 3 2.10 -17.95 -4.03
C PRO A 3 1.40 -18.03 -2.68
N GLY A 4 1.64 -19.10 -1.92
CA GLY A 4 1.20 -19.19 -0.54
C GLY A 4 1.97 -18.24 0.38
N ILE A 5 1.32 -17.81 1.46
CA ILE A 5 1.90 -16.90 2.46
C ILE A 5 2.33 -17.74 3.66
N ALA A 6 3.61 -17.68 4.02
CA ALA A 6 4.18 -18.44 5.14
C ALA A 6 4.06 -17.71 6.48
N GLY A 7 3.94 -18.45 7.58
CA GLY A 7 3.94 -17.92 8.94
C GLY A 7 2.64 -17.20 9.33
N VAL A 8 1.54 -17.38 8.59
CA VAL A 8 0.23 -16.87 8.96
C VAL A 8 -0.31 -17.73 10.09
N THR A 9 -0.58 -17.12 11.25
CA THR A 9 -1.22 -17.83 12.37
C THR A 9 -2.70 -18.03 12.08
N VAL A 10 -3.11 -19.29 11.90
CA VAL A 10 -4.49 -19.70 11.68
C VAL A 10 -5.05 -20.27 12.98
N THR A 11 -6.29 -19.89 13.33
CA THR A 11 -6.94 -20.32 14.58
C THR A 11 -8.10 -21.28 14.30
N LEU A 12 -8.19 -22.36 15.06
CA LEU A 12 -9.33 -23.28 15.05
C LEU A 12 -10.29 -22.95 16.20
N LEU A 13 -11.57 -22.83 15.89
CA LEU A 13 -12.64 -22.56 16.84
C LEU A 13 -13.61 -23.74 16.91
N ASP A 14 -14.13 -24.01 18.10
CA ASP A 14 -15.20 -25.00 18.31
C ASP A 14 -16.59 -24.44 17.97
N ASN A 15 -17.63 -25.27 18.10
CA ASN A 15 -19.03 -24.89 17.87
C ASN A 15 -19.57 -23.74 18.76
N ALA A 16 -18.87 -23.41 19.84
CA ALA A 16 -19.20 -22.27 20.70
C ALA A 16 -18.44 -20.99 20.31
N GLY A 17 -17.60 -21.04 19.27
CA GLY A 17 -16.72 -19.94 18.86
C GLY A 17 -15.54 -19.76 19.82
N VAL A 18 -15.16 -20.80 20.56
CA VAL A 18 -13.99 -20.75 21.46
C VAL A 18 -12.78 -21.25 20.71
N ALA A 19 -11.67 -20.48 20.74
CA ALA A 19 -10.41 -20.91 20.17
C ALA A 19 -9.86 -22.14 20.92
N ILE A 20 -9.59 -23.21 20.18
CA ILE A 20 -9.12 -24.50 20.72
C ILE A 20 -7.75 -24.91 20.19
N GLY A 21 -7.21 -24.18 19.22
CA GLY A 21 -5.87 -24.41 18.70
C GLY A 21 -5.44 -23.34 17.71
N THR A 22 -4.13 -23.29 17.45
CA THR A 22 -3.53 -22.48 16.40
C THR A 22 -2.48 -23.28 15.65
N THR A 23 -2.25 -22.93 14.39
CA THR A 23 -1.16 -23.43 13.56
C THR A 23 -0.59 -22.29 12.73
N GLU A 24 0.55 -22.50 12.08
CA GLU A 24 1.14 -21.54 11.16
C GLU A 24 1.21 -22.14 9.77
N THR A 25 0.95 -21.32 8.75
CA THR A 25 1.12 -21.73 7.36
C THR A 25 2.60 -21.99 7.04
N ASP A 26 2.88 -23.01 6.24
CA ASP A 26 4.23 -23.35 5.82
C ASP A 26 4.76 -22.45 4.68
N GLY A 27 5.97 -22.74 4.18
CA GLY A 27 6.62 -22.00 3.08
C GLY A 27 5.83 -21.98 1.76
N THR A 28 4.80 -22.82 1.64
CA THR A 28 3.89 -22.92 0.49
C THR A 28 2.46 -22.49 0.83
N GLY A 29 2.20 -22.01 2.03
CA GLY A 29 0.90 -21.51 2.48
C GLY A 29 -0.02 -22.55 3.13
N TYR A 30 0.38 -23.82 3.20
CA TYR A 30 -0.48 -24.86 3.78
C TYR A 30 -0.46 -24.83 5.30
N TYR A 31 -1.61 -25.11 5.90
CA TYR A 31 -1.78 -25.28 7.34
C TYR A 31 -2.60 -26.54 7.63
N HIS A 32 -2.46 -27.11 8.82
CA HIS A 32 -3.21 -28.31 9.21
C HIS A 32 -3.56 -28.30 10.70
N PHE A 33 -4.75 -28.79 11.00
CA PHE A 33 -5.18 -29.22 12.33
C PHE A 33 -5.39 -30.74 12.29
N LEU A 34 -4.70 -31.48 13.18
CA LEU A 34 -4.69 -32.94 13.17
C LEU A 34 -5.42 -33.52 14.38
N ASN A 35 -5.96 -34.73 14.21
CA ASN A 35 -6.61 -35.50 15.27
C ASN A 35 -7.80 -34.78 15.92
N LEU A 36 -8.62 -34.11 15.12
CA LEU A 36 -9.87 -33.50 15.57
C LEU A 36 -10.93 -34.58 15.81
N ASP A 37 -11.72 -34.39 16.87
CA ASP A 37 -12.93 -35.18 17.08
C ASP A 37 -14.00 -34.80 16.02
N PRO A 38 -14.94 -35.69 15.68
CA PRO A 38 -16.08 -35.32 14.84
C PRO A 38 -16.90 -34.22 15.50
N GLY A 39 -17.25 -33.17 14.75
CA GLY A 39 -17.90 -32.00 15.32
C GLY A 39 -18.03 -30.83 14.36
N ASN A 40 -18.52 -29.71 14.89
CA ASN A 40 -18.60 -28.45 14.16
C ASN A 40 -17.45 -27.54 14.55
N TYR A 41 -16.80 -26.96 13.55
CA TYR A 41 -15.65 -26.09 13.70
C TYR A 41 -15.77 -24.85 12.82
N GLN A 42 -14.93 -23.86 13.09
CA GLN A 42 -14.63 -22.78 12.16
C GLN A 42 -13.13 -22.55 12.16
N VAL A 43 -12.60 -22.11 11.03
CA VAL A 43 -11.24 -21.61 10.93
C VAL A 43 -11.28 -20.09 10.89
N GLN A 44 -10.38 -19.44 11.62
CA GLN A 44 -10.18 -18.00 11.58
C GLN A 44 -8.80 -17.66 11.05
N PHE A 45 -8.80 -16.86 9.99
CA PHE A 45 -7.63 -16.23 9.42
C PHE A 45 -7.51 -14.78 9.92
N PRO A 46 -6.29 -14.24 10.03
CA PRO A 46 -6.11 -12.81 10.31
C PRO A 46 -6.77 -11.93 9.25
N LEU A 47 -7.30 -10.77 9.65
CA LEU A 47 -7.86 -9.82 8.68
C LEU A 47 -6.78 -9.12 7.84
N GLU A 48 -5.56 -9.07 8.37
CA GLU A 48 -4.41 -8.45 7.75
C GLU A 48 -3.16 -9.31 8.00
N VAL A 49 -2.30 -9.45 6.99
CA VAL A 49 -1.01 -10.13 7.07
C VAL A 49 0.09 -9.30 6.43
N GLY A 50 1.33 -9.52 6.86
CA GLY A 50 2.52 -8.90 6.25
C GLY A 50 2.50 -7.37 6.34
N THR A 51 2.68 -6.71 5.20
CA THR A 51 2.77 -5.23 5.07
C THR A 51 1.45 -4.59 4.65
N GLY A 52 0.33 -5.10 5.18
CA GLY A 52 -1.01 -4.55 4.90
C GLY A 52 -1.82 -5.34 3.87
N CYS A 53 -1.49 -6.60 3.60
CA CYS A 53 -2.33 -7.45 2.76
C CYS A 53 -3.61 -7.79 3.54
N VAL A 54 -4.76 -7.61 2.91
CA VAL A 54 -6.09 -7.86 3.51
C VAL A 54 -6.77 -9.03 2.81
N LEU A 55 -7.75 -9.65 3.49
CA LEU A 55 -8.52 -10.75 2.91
C LEU A 55 -9.21 -10.34 1.59
N THR A 56 -9.20 -11.24 0.61
CA THR A 56 -9.95 -11.09 -0.62
C THR A 56 -11.45 -11.34 -0.41
N THR A 57 -12.25 -11.05 -1.43
CA THR A 57 -13.67 -11.38 -1.41
C THR A 57 -13.84 -12.90 -1.50
N PRO A 58 -14.64 -13.52 -0.62
CA PRO A 58 -14.84 -14.96 -0.65
C PRO A 58 -15.62 -15.40 -1.89
N ASP A 59 -15.56 -16.70 -2.20
CA ASP A 59 -16.32 -17.35 -3.28
C ASP A 59 -16.09 -16.74 -4.69
N SER A 60 -14.92 -16.14 -4.92
CA SER A 60 -14.59 -15.44 -6.19
C SER A 60 -13.97 -16.36 -7.25
N GLY A 61 -14.26 -17.65 -7.20
CA GLY A 61 -13.63 -18.66 -8.05
C GLY A 61 -14.35 -20.00 -8.03
N ALA A 62 -13.58 -21.08 -8.16
CA ALA A 62 -14.07 -22.42 -7.87
C ALA A 62 -13.62 -22.80 -6.46
N ASP A 63 -14.44 -23.55 -5.72
CA ASP A 63 -14.30 -23.90 -4.29
C ASP A 63 -12.91 -24.37 -3.85
N ILE A 64 -12.09 -24.92 -4.76
CA ILE A 64 -10.71 -25.38 -4.45
C ILE A 64 -9.62 -24.31 -4.63
N SER A 65 -10.03 -23.07 -4.88
CA SER A 65 -9.14 -22.01 -5.37
C SER A 65 -9.63 -20.59 -5.07
N ASP A 66 -10.75 -20.45 -4.36
CA ASP A 66 -11.21 -19.18 -3.81
C ASP A 66 -10.92 -19.08 -2.31
N SER A 67 -11.37 -17.99 -1.71
CA SER A 67 -11.21 -17.72 -0.29
C SER A 67 -12.51 -18.06 0.40
N ASP A 68 -12.45 -18.77 1.53
CA ASP A 68 -13.63 -19.08 2.37
C ASP A 68 -13.78 -18.10 3.53
N ALA A 69 -12.72 -17.36 3.84
CA ALA A 69 -12.69 -16.43 4.96
C ALA A 69 -13.56 -15.20 4.66
N ASP A 70 -14.49 -14.91 5.58
CA ASP A 70 -15.24 -13.66 5.58
C ASP A 70 -14.26 -12.48 5.84
N PRO A 71 -14.22 -11.44 4.98
CA PRO A 71 -13.21 -10.38 5.05
C PRO A 71 -13.43 -9.40 6.21
N VAL A 72 -14.53 -9.51 6.96
CA VAL A 72 -14.86 -8.69 8.12
C VAL A 72 -14.49 -9.40 9.42
N THR A 73 -14.66 -10.72 9.47
CA THR A 73 -14.48 -11.52 10.69
C THR A 73 -13.28 -12.46 10.64
N GLY A 74 -12.78 -12.75 9.44
CA GLY A 74 -11.74 -13.73 9.16
C GLY A 74 -12.21 -15.18 9.27
N LEU A 75 -13.50 -15.40 9.54
CA LEU A 75 -14.05 -16.72 9.80
C LEU A 75 -14.53 -17.38 8.52
N THR A 76 -14.31 -18.68 8.41
CA THR A 76 -15.05 -19.54 7.48
C THR A 76 -16.50 -19.71 7.94
N VAL A 77 -17.33 -20.27 7.07
CA VAL A 77 -18.60 -20.89 7.50
C VAL A 77 -18.35 -22.05 8.48
N VAL A 78 -19.41 -22.56 9.10
CA VAL A 78 -19.32 -23.73 9.99
C VAL A 78 -18.96 -24.97 9.19
N ILE A 79 -17.85 -25.59 9.56
CA ILE A 79 -17.31 -26.83 9.02
C ILE A 79 -17.87 -27.98 9.84
N ASN A 80 -18.57 -28.93 9.20
CA ASN A 80 -19.03 -30.16 9.87
C ASN A 80 -18.09 -31.31 9.54
N LEU A 81 -17.23 -31.69 10.48
CA LEU A 81 -16.25 -32.75 10.32
C LEU A 81 -16.81 -34.08 10.84
N VAL A 82 -16.83 -35.12 10.00
CA VAL A 82 -17.24 -36.47 10.39
C VAL A 82 -16.06 -37.39 10.69
N ALA A 83 -16.32 -38.53 11.35
CA ALA A 83 -15.27 -39.46 11.76
C ALA A 83 -14.49 -40.02 10.56
N GLY A 84 -13.18 -39.78 10.56
CA GLY A 84 -12.26 -40.26 9.52
C GLY A 84 -12.20 -39.37 8.27
N GLU A 85 -12.88 -38.22 8.27
CA GLU A 85 -12.79 -37.23 7.20
C GLU A 85 -11.45 -36.49 7.22
N ASN A 86 -11.00 -36.08 6.03
CA ASN A 86 -9.88 -35.18 5.84
C ASN A 86 -10.31 -34.10 4.84
N ASP A 87 -10.65 -32.94 5.37
CA ASP A 87 -11.12 -31.78 4.64
C ASP A 87 -9.97 -30.77 4.53
N LEU A 88 -9.67 -30.36 3.29
CA LEU A 88 -8.54 -29.50 2.93
C LEU A 88 -8.97 -28.30 2.10
N ASP A 89 -10.27 -28.03 2.01
CA ASP A 89 -10.82 -27.06 1.06
C ASP A 89 -10.91 -25.64 1.65
N TRP A 90 -10.52 -25.44 2.92
CA TRP A 90 -10.70 -24.16 3.64
C TRP A 90 -9.52 -23.21 3.48
N ASP A 91 -9.64 -22.25 2.57
CA ASP A 91 -8.57 -21.35 2.17
C ASP A 91 -8.86 -19.87 2.47
N ALA A 92 -7.80 -19.04 2.46
CA ALA A 92 -7.91 -17.60 2.58
C ALA A 92 -6.96 -16.89 1.61
N GLY A 93 -7.54 -16.13 0.69
CA GLY A 93 -6.82 -15.27 -0.23
C GLY A 93 -6.52 -13.92 0.40
N TYR A 94 -5.34 -13.36 0.11
CA TYR A 94 -4.99 -11.99 0.50
C TYR A 94 -4.57 -11.16 -0.70
N ILE A 95 -4.98 -9.90 -0.70
CA ILE A 95 -4.60 -8.89 -1.68
C ILE A 95 -3.86 -7.75 -0.97
N SER A 96 -2.86 -7.18 -1.63
CA SER A 96 -2.18 -5.96 -1.20
C SER A 96 -2.86 -4.75 -1.85
N PRO A 97 -3.57 -3.88 -1.09
CA PRO A 97 -4.11 -2.66 -1.65
C PRO A 97 -3.00 -1.75 -2.19
N LEU A 98 -3.18 -1.26 -3.42
CA LEU A 98 -2.22 -0.33 -4.03
C LEU A 98 -2.26 1.03 -3.33
N ALA A 99 -1.09 1.65 -3.23
CA ALA A 99 -0.85 2.96 -2.68
C ALA A 99 -0.71 4.02 -3.80
N SER A 100 -0.60 5.28 -3.41
CA SER A 100 -0.34 6.38 -4.33
C SER A 100 0.43 7.50 -3.64
N LEU A 101 1.15 8.31 -4.42
CA LEU A 101 1.77 9.53 -3.94
C LEU A 101 1.69 10.65 -4.98
N GLY A 102 1.69 11.89 -4.50
CA GLY A 102 1.79 13.09 -5.30
C GLY A 102 0.96 14.21 -4.72
N ASP A 103 1.33 15.44 -5.03
CA ASP A 103 0.56 16.61 -4.66
C ASP A 103 0.83 17.77 -5.63
N TYR A 104 1.55 18.82 -5.23
CA TYR A 104 1.48 20.11 -5.90
C TYR A 104 2.85 20.70 -6.30
N VAL A 105 2.90 21.30 -7.48
CA VAL A 105 4.05 22.08 -7.94
C VAL A 105 3.62 23.52 -8.18
N TRP A 106 4.32 24.47 -7.56
CA TRP A 106 3.89 25.87 -7.54
C TRP A 106 5.01 26.87 -7.75
N LYS A 107 4.62 28.09 -8.09
CA LYS A 107 5.52 29.24 -8.16
C LYS A 107 5.52 29.96 -6.83
N ASP A 108 6.59 29.79 -6.07
CA ASP A 108 6.87 30.47 -4.81
C ASP A 108 7.23 31.95 -5.09
N LEU A 109 6.26 32.83 -4.88
CA LEU A 109 6.36 34.25 -5.22
C LEU A 109 7.09 35.05 -4.14
N ASN A 110 7.09 34.56 -2.91
CA ASN A 110 7.68 35.27 -1.77
C ASN A 110 8.99 34.65 -1.26
N ARG A 111 9.39 33.51 -1.83
CA ARG A 111 10.64 32.78 -1.60
C ARG A 111 10.77 32.16 -0.21
N ASN A 112 9.65 31.82 0.44
CA ASN A 112 9.66 31.26 1.79
C ASN A 112 9.66 29.72 1.81
N GLY A 113 9.53 29.07 0.65
CA GLY A 113 9.47 27.62 0.54
C GLY A 113 8.17 26.98 1.01
N ALA A 114 7.13 27.78 1.24
CA ALA A 114 5.79 27.37 1.64
C ALA A 114 4.78 27.64 0.54
N GLN A 115 3.70 26.87 0.52
CA GLN A 115 2.55 27.15 -0.33
C GLN A 115 1.71 28.27 0.30
N ASP A 116 1.66 29.42 -0.36
CA ASP A 116 0.86 30.56 0.09
C ASP A 116 -0.34 30.86 -0.82
N ALA A 117 -1.35 31.51 -0.23
CA ALA A 117 -2.52 31.93 -0.97
C ALA A 117 -2.16 32.92 -2.08
N GLY A 118 -2.56 32.60 -3.31
CA GLY A 118 -2.29 33.41 -4.51
C GLY A 118 -1.06 32.98 -5.30
N GLU A 119 -0.34 31.96 -4.84
CA GLU A 119 0.76 31.36 -5.59
C GLU A 119 0.24 30.35 -6.63
N PRO A 120 0.53 30.56 -7.93
CA PRO A 120 -0.02 29.73 -8.98
C PRO A 120 0.73 28.41 -9.11
N GLY A 121 0.00 27.35 -9.47
CA GLY A 121 0.59 26.07 -9.84
C GLY A 121 1.35 26.15 -11.17
N ILE A 122 2.32 25.26 -11.36
CA ILE A 122 3.12 25.16 -12.59
C ILE A 122 2.72 23.91 -13.34
N ALA A 123 2.23 24.08 -14.57
CA ALA A 123 1.80 22.97 -15.42
C ALA A 123 2.96 22.39 -16.24
N GLY A 124 2.82 21.12 -16.65
CA GLY A 124 3.77 20.45 -17.55
C GLY A 124 5.15 20.14 -16.97
N VAL A 125 5.32 20.17 -15.64
CA VAL A 125 6.56 19.74 -14.98
C VAL A 125 6.61 18.22 -15.00
N THR A 126 7.63 17.65 -15.65
CA THR A 126 7.91 16.21 -15.62
C THR A 126 8.48 15.80 -14.27
N VAL A 127 7.71 15.03 -13.51
CA VAL A 127 8.09 14.51 -12.19
C VAL A 127 8.49 13.05 -12.35
N THR A 128 9.59 12.63 -11.73
CA THR A 128 10.13 11.26 -11.84
C THR A 128 9.98 10.51 -10.51
N LEU A 129 9.42 9.30 -10.55
CA LEU A 129 9.37 8.39 -9.41
C LEU A 129 10.66 7.58 -9.33
N LEU A 130 11.23 7.47 -8.14
CA LEU A 130 12.42 6.69 -7.83
C LEU A 130 12.08 5.51 -6.91
N ASP A 131 12.72 4.36 -7.15
CA ASP A 131 12.65 3.21 -6.25
C ASP A 131 13.55 3.37 -5.00
N ASN A 132 13.58 2.34 -4.15
CA ASN A 132 14.36 2.31 -2.92
C ASN A 132 15.89 2.37 -3.11
N THR A 133 16.38 2.18 -4.34
CA THR A 133 17.80 2.32 -4.70
C THR A 133 18.13 3.70 -5.28
N GLY A 134 17.10 4.53 -5.50
CA GLY A 134 17.20 5.81 -6.19
C GLY A 134 17.17 5.70 -7.71
N ALA A 135 16.81 4.54 -8.27
CA ALA A 135 16.69 4.35 -9.71
C ALA A 135 15.32 4.84 -10.21
N PRO A 136 15.26 5.51 -11.38
CA PRO A 136 13.99 5.98 -11.94
C PRO A 136 13.15 4.81 -12.45
N ILE A 137 11.88 4.79 -12.06
CA ILE A 137 10.93 3.72 -12.39
C ILE A 137 9.66 4.22 -13.09
N GLY A 138 9.47 5.53 -13.17
CA GLY A 138 8.32 6.11 -13.86
C GLY A 138 8.36 7.63 -13.88
N THR A 139 7.50 8.22 -14.70
CA THR A 139 7.32 9.67 -14.77
C THR A 139 5.85 10.02 -14.91
N THR A 140 5.47 11.19 -14.41
CA THR A 140 4.17 11.82 -14.65
C THR A 140 4.38 13.31 -14.93
N GLU A 141 3.33 14.02 -15.32
CA GLU A 141 3.38 15.47 -15.53
C GLU A 141 2.34 16.18 -14.67
N THR A 142 2.72 17.33 -14.12
CA THR A 142 1.77 18.20 -13.42
C THR A 142 0.70 18.70 -14.39
N ASN A 143 -0.57 18.65 -13.98
CA ASN A 143 -1.70 19.12 -14.76
C ASN A 143 -1.74 20.66 -14.89
N GLY A 144 -2.78 21.18 -15.55
CA GLY A 144 -2.95 22.64 -15.79
C GLY A 144 -3.05 23.50 -14.52
N THR A 145 -3.26 22.88 -13.36
CA THR A 145 -3.30 23.54 -12.05
C THR A 145 -2.06 23.26 -11.20
N GLY A 146 -1.10 22.45 -11.65
CA GLY A 146 0.13 22.15 -10.90
C GLY A 146 0.13 20.82 -10.12
N TYR A 147 -0.97 20.06 -10.13
CA TYR A 147 -1.04 18.79 -9.41
C TYR A 147 -0.49 17.62 -10.23
N TYR A 148 0.19 16.69 -9.58
CA TYR A 148 0.67 15.44 -10.17
C TYR A 148 0.30 14.23 -9.31
N LEU A 149 0.28 13.04 -9.91
CA LEU A 149 -0.06 11.81 -9.20
C LEU A 149 0.68 10.60 -9.79
N PHE A 150 1.25 9.79 -8.91
CA PHE A 150 1.60 8.40 -9.18
C PHE A 150 0.59 7.51 -8.47
N ALA A 151 -0.29 6.88 -9.25
CA ALA A 151 -1.29 5.93 -8.75
C ALA A 151 -0.77 4.49 -8.86
N ASP A 152 -1.52 3.57 -8.24
CA ASP A 152 -1.34 2.12 -8.42
C ASP A 152 0.06 1.62 -8.05
N LEU A 153 0.65 2.19 -6.99
CA LEU A 153 1.96 1.80 -6.48
C LEU A 153 1.85 0.62 -5.53
N GLU A 154 2.73 -0.36 -5.67
CA GLU A 154 2.89 -1.36 -4.63
C GLU A 154 3.37 -0.69 -3.32
N PRO A 155 3.00 -1.23 -2.14
CA PRO A 155 3.57 -0.76 -0.88
C PRO A 155 5.08 -0.90 -0.89
N GLY A 156 5.78 0.13 -0.44
CA GLY A 156 7.23 0.16 -0.57
C GLY A 156 7.84 1.52 -0.27
N THR A 157 9.14 1.62 -0.50
CA THR A 157 9.90 2.85 -0.30
C THR A 157 10.15 3.54 -1.63
N TYR A 158 9.78 4.82 -1.72
CA TYR A 158 9.86 5.63 -2.92
C TYR A 158 10.42 7.01 -2.62
N ALA A 159 11.05 7.63 -3.61
CA ALA A 159 11.37 9.05 -3.60
C ALA A 159 10.89 9.69 -4.89
N VAL A 160 10.83 11.02 -4.93
CA VAL A 160 10.43 11.78 -6.12
C VAL A 160 11.58 12.68 -6.54
N ARG A 161 11.82 12.78 -7.84
CA ARG A 161 12.75 13.72 -8.44
C ARG A 161 12.00 14.74 -9.27
N PHE A 162 12.17 16.00 -8.90
CA PHE A 162 11.72 17.16 -9.65
C PHE A 162 12.87 17.77 -10.46
N PRO A 163 12.61 18.39 -11.62
CA PRO A 163 13.63 19.15 -12.34
C PRO A 163 14.18 20.28 -11.48
N GLN A 164 15.50 20.51 -11.49
CA GLN A 164 16.07 21.63 -10.72
C GLN A 164 15.62 23.00 -11.26
N GLU A 165 15.28 23.05 -12.55
CA GLU A 165 14.80 24.23 -13.23
C GLU A 165 13.58 23.89 -14.10
N VAL A 166 12.66 24.84 -14.23
CA VAL A 166 11.47 24.76 -15.09
C VAL A 166 11.36 26.02 -15.95
N ASN A 167 10.42 26.03 -16.90
CA ASN A 167 10.19 27.17 -17.81
C ASN A 167 11.48 27.64 -18.51
N ASN A 168 12.24 26.70 -19.08
CA ASN A 168 13.53 26.96 -19.74
C ASN A 168 14.57 27.69 -18.86
N GLY A 169 14.59 27.40 -17.56
CA GLY A 169 15.55 27.99 -16.62
C GLY A 169 15.07 29.29 -15.96
N GLU A 170 13.83 29.73 -16.24
CA GLU A 170 13.27 30.93 -15.63
C GLU A 170 12.94 30.76 -14.14
N CYS A 171 12.72 29.53 -13.68
CA CYS A 171 12.49 29.26 -12.27
C CYS A 171 13.32 28.06 -11.81
N VAL A 172 13.86 28.14 -10.59
CA VAL A 172 14.64 27.10 -9.92
C VAL A 172 13.93 26.66 -8.64
N LEU A 173 14.25 25.48 -8.12
CA LEU A 173 13.68 25.01 -6.85
C LEU A 173 13.91 26.01 -5.71
N THR A 174 12.87 26.24 -4.91
CA THR A 174 12.92 27.08 -3.71
C THR A 174 13.56 26.36 -2.52
N THR A 175 13.69 27.03 -1.38
CA THR A 175 14.19 26.43 -0.14
C THR A 175 13.26 25.34 0.41
N GLN A 176 13.84 24.26 0.93
CA GLN A 176 13.08 23.17 1.53
C GLN A 176 12.48 23.54 2.89
N GLY A 177 11.37 22.90 3.26
CA GLY A 177 10.86 22.91 4.64
C GLY A 177 10.20 24.21 5.07
N GLY A 178 9.80 25.07 4.13
CA GLY A 178 9.02 26.26 4.43
C GLY A 178 7.57 25.88 4.72
N GLY A 179 7.11 25.98 5.96
CA GLY A 179 5.71 25.67 6.30
C GLY A 179 5.53 24.33 7.02
N THR A 180 4.47 23.61 6.66
CA THR A 180 4.11 22.29 7.23
C THR A 180 4.38 21.19 6.21
N PRO A 181 4.45 19.90 6.60
CA PRO A 181 4.65 18.81 5.66
C PRO A 181 3.63 18.75 4.50
N ALA A 182 2.43 19.31 4.66
CA ALA A 182 1.41 19.33 3.61
C ALA A 182 1.49 20.58 2.71
N THR A 183 2.46 21.47 2.95
CA THR A 183 2.53 22.78 2.30
C THR A 183 3.97 23.26 2.11
N ASP A 184 4.99 22.41 2.31
CA ASP A 184 6.39 22.78 2.22
C ASP A 184 7.01 22.23 0.93
N SER A 185 8.13 22.82 0.50
CA SER A 185 8.88 22.26 -0.63
C SER A 185 9.76 21.12 -0.13
N ASN A 186 9.64 19.92 -0.71
CA ASN A 186 10.43 18.75 -0.32
C ASN A 186 11.72 18.50 -1.12
N PRO A 187 11.87 18.83 -2.42
CA PRO A 187 13.05 18.42 -3.18
C PRO A 187 14.30 19.19 -2.78
N ASN A 188 15.44 18.48 -2.74
CA ASN A 188 16.74 19.09 -2.53
C ASN A 188 17.08 19.98 -3.73
N PRO A 189 17.31 21.30 -3.57
CA PRO A 189 17.54 22.20 -4.70
C PRO A 189 18.76 21.84 -5.55
N SER A 190 19.72 21.10 -4.99
CA SER A 190 20.94 20.68 -5.69
C SER A 190 20.79 19.37 -6.48
N THR A 191 19.78 18.56 -6.21
CA THR A 191 19.60 17.26 -6.88
C THR A 191 18.22 17.05 -7.49
N GLY A 192 17.21 17.79 -7.02
CA GLY A 192 15.80 17.58 -7.34
C GLY A 192 15.14 16.46 -6.54
N ASP A 193 15.90 15.69 -5.77
CA ASP A 193 15.41 14.49 -5.07
C ASP A 193 14.79 14.85 -3.71
N THR A 194 13.66 14.24 -3.41
CA THR A 194 13.06 14.26 -2.08
C THR A 194 13.73 13.23 -1.16
N VAL A 195 13.47 13.34 0.14
CA VAL A 195 13.70 12.22 1.06
C VAL A 195 12.75 11.08 0.68
N ALA A 196 13.20 9.84 0.86
CA ALA A 196 12.36 8.67 0.59
C ALA A 196 11.25 8.54 1.64
N VAL A 197 10.05 8.20 1.17
CA VAL A 197 8.86 7.88 1.97
C VAL A 197 8.56 6.39 1.90
N VAL A 198 7.94 5.86 2.95
CA VAL A 198 7.42 4.49 2.97
C VAL A 198 5.91 4.56 2.80
N LEU A 199 5.41 4.00 1.71
CA LEU A 199 4.00 3.80 1.46
C LEU A 199 3.55 2.47 2.04
N THR A 200 2.59 2.49 2.95
CA THR A 200 1.87 1.29 3.40
C THR A 200 0.74 0.95 2.43
N ALA A 201 0.22 -0.28 2.49
CA ALA A 201 -0.89 -0.70 1.66
C ALA A 201 -2.09 0.24 1.77
N GLY A 202 -2.64 0.63 0.61
CA GLY A 202 -3.77 1.55 0.50
C GLY A 202 -3.48 3.01 0.88
N GLN A 203 -2.24 3.37 1.21
CA GLN A 203 -1.89 4.74 1.59
C GLN A 203 -1.94 5.69 0.39
N HIS A 204 -2.46 6.89 0.60
CA HIS A 204 -2.21 8.04 -0.26
C HIS A 204 -1.32 9.03 0.48
N ASP A 205 -0.16 9.35 -0.10
CA ASP A 205 0.75 10.40 0.40
C ASP A 205 0.65 11.66 -0.47
N GLY A 206 -0.04 12.66 0.07
CA GLY A 206 -0.20 13.99 -0.51
C GLY A 206 0.62 15.05 0.24
N THR A 207 1.88 14.74 0.56
CA THR A 207 2.80 15.65 1.26
C THR A 207 4.09 15.92 0.48
N ILE A 208 4.09 15.54 -0.81
CA ILE A 208 5.25 15.66 -1.68
C ILE A 208 4.97 16.73 -2.74
N ASP A 209 5.54 17.89 -2.49
CA ASP A 209 5.37 19.11 -3.25
C ASP A 209 6.71 19.72 -3.68
N ALA A 210 6.66 20.59 -4.71
CA ALA A 210 7.82 21.35 -5.16
C ALA A 210 7.51 22.81 -5.48
N GLY A 211 8.13 23.72 -4.73
CA GLY A 211 8.07 25.15 -4.98
C GLY A 211 9.21 25.62 -5.90
N TYR A 212 8.91 26.55 -6.81
CA TYR A 212 9.89 27.16 -7.71
C TYR A 212 9.89 28.68 -7.63
N VAL A 213 11.07 29.28 -7.65
CA VAL A 213 11.30 30.72 -7.58
C VAL A 213 12.06 31.20 -8.82
N SER A 214 11.74 32.40 -9.31
CA SER A 214 12.51 33.13 -10.34
C SER A 214 13.59 34.01 -9.75
#